data_AF-A0A562LP48-F1
#
_entry.id   AF-A0A562LP48-F1
#
_cell.length_a   1.000
_cell.length_b   1.000
_cell.length_c   1.000
_cell.angle_alpha   90.00
_cell.angle_beta   90.00
_cell.angle_gamma   90.00
#
_symmetry.space_group_name_H-M   'P 1'
#
loop_
_entity.id
_entity.type
_entity.pdbx_description
1 polymer ?
#
loop_
_entity_poly.entity_id
_entity_poly.type
_entity_poly.pdbx_seq_one_letter_code
_entity_poly.pdbx_strand_id
1 'polypeptide(L)'
;MAENETLDFGHKSRWRRSRNLLRDPASTLDQFIRTAADDCQEAIRLLPAVLRKGTALLALVRALEAGSTVAIQEAVATFKEKRLANIVLAALRCTPSGDKTELARSAAESIIETLIDQIAARSKREKRFISNLEQTELRNALGKEFSPHLTLLSETIEASLRGNPVRLVRKAFPSQRMAPRDVARMSLVVPANPQERPSVR
;
A
#
# COMPACT_ATOMS: atom_id res chain seq x y z
N MET A 1 17.81 7.45 -10.03
CA MET A 1 16.66 6.55 -10.23
C MET A 1 15.56 7.36 -10.89
N ALA A 2 15.14 6.98 -12.09
CA ALA A 2 14.00 7.62 -12.76
C ALA A 2 12.76 7.51 -11.86
N GLU A 3 11.97 8.57 -11.77
CA GLU A 3 10.77 8.67 -10.94
C GLU A 3 9.63 7.72 -11.35
N ASN A 4 9.84 6.91 -12.41
CA ASN A 4 8.79 6.23 -13.16
C ASN A 4 8.40 4.82 -12.67
N GLU A 5 8.96 4.28 -11.58
CA GLU A 5 8.68 2.88 -11.22
C GLU A 5 8.52 2.62 -9.71
N THR A 6 7.96 3.58 -8.97
CA THR A 6 7.55 3.31 -7.59
C THR A 6 6.20 2.58 -7.59
N LEU A 7 6.08 1.53 -6.78
CA LEU A 7 4.84 0.77 -6.60
C LEU A 7 3.99 1.50 -5.55
N ASP A 8 3.05 2.31 -5.99
CA ASP A 8 2.33 3.26 -5.15
C ASP A 8 0.82 3.01 -5.05
N PHE A 9 0.30 2.00 -5.77
CA PHE A 9 -1.13 1.66 -5.89
C PHE A 9 -2.05 2.91 -5.96
N GLY A 10 -1.57 3.99 -6.59
CA GLY A 10 -2.25 5.26 -6.77
C GLY A 10 -2.29 6.22 -5.57
N HIS A 11 -1.42 6.07 -4.56
CA HIS A 11 -1.48 6.83 -3.30
C HIS A 11 -0.35 7.87 -3.15
N LYS A 12 -0.67 9.14 -3.44
CA LYS A 12 0.28 10.28 -3.47
C LYS A 12 0.98 10.60 -2.14
N SER A 13 0.37 10.27 -1.00
CA SER A 13 0.92 10.54 0.34
C SER A 13 1.50 9.28 1.01
N ARG A 14 1.76 8.22 0.23
CA ARG A 14 2.33 6.98 0.75
C ARG A 14 3.72 7.25 1.32
N TRP A 15 4.10 6.45 2.32
CA TRP A 15 5.40 6.52 2.98
C TRP A 15 5.60 7.80 3.79
N ARG A 16 4.57 8.62 4.03
CA ARG A 16 4.75 9.89 4.74
C ARG A 16 5.30 9.66 6.15
N ARG A 17 4.78 8.68 6.89
CA ARG A 17 5.21 8.40 8.26
C ARG A 17 6.65 7.87 8.27
N SER A 18 6.92 6.83 7.49
CA SER A 18 8.27 6.27 7.36
C SER A 18 9.29 7.29 6.85
N ARG A 19 8.92 8.17 5.92
CA ARG A 19 9.78 9.27 5.43
C ARG A 19 10.07 10.31 6.49
N ASN A 20 9.05 10.70 7.26
CA ASN A 20 9.25 11.64 8.36
C ASN A 20 10.19 11.05 9.41
N LEU A 21 10.05 9.76 9.69
CA LEU A 21 10.91 9.06 10.63
C LEU A 21 12.37 9.00 10.16
N LEU A 22 12.63 8.72 8.88
CA LEU A 22 14.00 8.75 8.33
C LEU A 22 14.68 10.12 8.46
N ARG A 23 13.92 11.20 8.55
CA ARG A 23 14.45 12.56 8.76
C ARG A 23 14.74 12.89 10.23
N ASP A 24 14.21 12.09 11.16
CA ASP A 24 14.43 12.27 12.59
C ASP A 24 15.70 11.53 13.04
N PRO A 25 16.81 12.21 13.37
CA PRO A 25 18.05 11.56 13.77
C PRO A 25 17.92 10.71 15.04
N ALA A 26 16.92 10.97 15.88
CA ALA A 26 16.68 10.19 17.09
C ALA A 26 15.94 8.86 16.83
N SER A 27 15.41 8.66 15.62
CA SER A 27 14.65 7.45 15.32
C SER A 27 15.52 6.20 15.29
N THR A 28 15.02 5.12 15.91
CA THR A 28 15.68 3.82 15.90
C THR A 28 15.27 2.97 14.69
N LEU A 29 16.06 1.92 14.39
CA LEU A 29 15.76 0.97 13.33
C LEU A 29 14.42 0.27 13.57
N ASP A 30 14.14 -0.14 14.81
CA ASP A 30 12.88 -0.79 15.19
C ASP A 30 11.66 0.12 14.96
N GLN A 31 11.76 1.40 15.33
CA GLN A 31 10.69 2.36 15.07
C GLN A 31 10.45 2.53 13.57
N PHE A 32 11.52 2.52 12.78
CA PHE A 32 11.43 2.60 11.32
C PHE A 32 10.76 1.38 10.72
N ILE A 33 11.15 0.17 11.15
CA ILE A 33 10.56 -1.09 10.70
C ILE A 33 9.06 -1.09 10.96
N ARG A 34 8.62 -0.80 12.20
CA ARG A 34 7.18 -0.78 12.56
C ARG A 34 6.40 0.23 11.72
N THR A 35 6.93 1.45 11.59
CA THR A 35 6.28 2.52 10.84
C THR A 35 6.20 2.18 9.34
N ALA A 36 7.26 1.58 8.78
CA ALA A 36 7.29 1.15 7.39
C ALA A 36 6.34 -0.03 7.13
N ALA A 37 6.22 -0.96 8.07
CA ALA A 37 5.25 -2.06 8.02
C ALA A 37 3.81 -1.52 7.98
N ASP A 38 3.48 -0.54 8.83
CA ASP A 38 2.16 0.11 8.82
C ASP A 38 1.84 0.80 7.48
N ASP A 39 2.79 1.57 6.94
CA ASP A 39 2.66 2.23 5.65
C ASP A 39 2.48 1.22 4.50
N CYS A 40 3.17 0.07 4.57
CA CYS A 40 3.00 -1.02 3.61
C CYS A 40 1.66 -1.75 3.77
N GLN A 41 1.19 -1.95 4.99
CA GLN A 41 -0.10 -2.60 5.23
C GLN A 41 -1.24 -1.75 4.65
N GLU A 42 -1.16 -0.43 4.80
CA GLU A 42 -2.05 0.51 4.12
C GLU A 42 -1.95 0.43 2.60
N ALA A 43 -0.73 0.28 2.07
CA ALA A 43 -0.52 0.09 0.64
C ALA A 43 -1.20 -1.19 0.11
N ILE A 44 -0.95 -2.33 0.76
CA ILE A 44 -1.52 -3.63 0.40
C ILE A 44 -3.05 -3.60 0.40
N ARG A 45 -3.66 -2.92 1.38
CA ARG A 45 -5.13 -2.74 1.46
C ARG A 45 -5.73 -2.00 0.27
N LEU A 46 -4.95 -1.24 -0.49
CA LEU A 46 -5.41 -0.51 -1.67
C LEU A 46 -5.35 -1.35 -2.95
N LEU A 47 -4.63 -2.48 -2.95
CA LEU A 47 -4.53 -3.35 -4.12
C LEU A 47 -5.92 -3.75 -4.66
N PRO A 48 -6.89 -4.18 -3.83
CA PRO A 48 -8.25 -4.46 -4.30
C PRO A 48 -8.90 -3.30 -5.05
N ALA A 49 -8.69 -2.06 -4.59
CA ALA A 49 -9.26 -0.87 -5.22
C ALA A 49 -8.63 -0.55 -6.57
N VAL A 50 -7.32 -0.80 -6.71
CA VAL A 50 -6.59 -0.66 -7.99
C VAL A 50 -7.05 -1.71 -8.99
N LEU A 51 -7.19 -2.97 -8.55
CA LEU A 51 -7.59 -4.07 -9.42
C LEU A 51 -9.09 -4.05 -9.77
N ARG A 52 -9.95 -3.52 -8.89
CA ARG A 52 -11.41 -3.46 -9.13
C ARG A 52 -11.80 -2.67 -10.37
N LYS A 53 -11.04 -1.62 -10.72
CA LYS A 53 -11.36 -0.75 -11.88
C LYS A 53 -10.75 -1.26 -13.19
N GLY A 54 -9.91 -2.30 -13.16
CA GLY A 54 -9.20 -2.77 -14.33
C GLY A 54 -9.55 -4.22 -14.65
N THR A 55 -10.18 -4.46 -15.80
CA THR A 55 -10.15 -5.76 -16.52
C THR A 55 -8.74 -6.15 -17.00
N ALA A 56 -7.73 -5.39 -16.59
CA ALA A 56 -6.45 -5.27 -17.24
C ALA A 56 -5.52 -6.46 -16.97
N LEU A 57 -5.62 -7.15 -15.82
CA LEU A 57 -4.79 -8.33 -15.58
C LEU A 57 -5.21 -9.51 -16.47
N LEU A 58 -6.52 -9.73 -16.63
CA LEU A 58 -7.04 -10.72 -17.58
C LEU A 58 -6.70 -10.33 -19.03
N ALA A 59 -6.78 -9.05 -19.38
CA ALA A 59 -6.39 -8.58 -20.71
C ALA A 59 -4.89 -8.81 -20.98
N LEU A 60 -4.03 -8.62 -19.98
CA LEU A 60 -2.60 -8.85 -20.07
C LEU A 60 -2.26 -10.35 -20.22
N VAL A 61 -2.98 -11.24 -19.52
CA VAL A 61 -2.90 -12.69 -19.74
C VAL A 61 -3.28 -13.05 -21.18
N ARG A 62 -4.44 -12.58 -21.65
CA ARG A 62 -4.92 -12.86 -23.03
C ARG A 62 -3.96 -12.34 -24.10
N ALA A 63 -3.39 -11.16 -23.89
CA ALA A 63 -2.41 -10.58 -24.81
C ALA A 63 -1.13 -11.43 -24.90
N LEU A 64 -0.69 -11.98 -23.77
CA LEU A 64 0.46 -12.87 -23.72
C LEU A 64 0.17 -14.23 -24.37
N GLU A 65 -0.99 -14.83 -24.10
CA GLU A 65 -1.45 -16.07 -24.73
C GLU A 65 -1.55 -15.94 -26.25
N ALA A 66 -1.99 -14.77 -26.74
CA ALA A 66 -2.05 -14.46 -28.17
C ALA A 66 -0.67 -14.17 -28.80
N GLY A 67 0.40 -14.06 -28.00
CA GLY A 67 1.75 -13.73 -28.47
C GLY A 67 1.90 -12.32 -29.06
N SER A 68 0.93 -11.42 -28.84
CA SER A 68 0.92 -10.10 -29.47
C SER A 68 1.64 -9.07 -28.59
N THR A 69 2.81 -8.63 -29.06
CA THR A 69 3.61 -7.58 -28.38
C THR A 69 2.86 -6.25 -28.30
N VAL A 70 2.10 -5.90 -29.34
CA VAL A 70 1.28 -4.68 -29.38
C VAL A 70 0.18 -4.74 -28.32
N ALA A 71 -0.54 -5.87 -28.24
CA ALA A 71 -1.60 -6.04 -27.24
C ALA A 71 -1.05 -6.02 -25.80
N ILE A 72 0.17 -6.53 -25.57
CA ILE A 72 0.82 -6.46 -24.26
C ILE A 72 1.13 -5.00 -23.90
N GLN A 73 1.67 -4.22 -24.84
CA GLN A 73 1.99 -2.81 -24.61
C GLN A 73 0.73 -1.98 -24.34
N GLU A 74 -0.34 -2.21 -25.09
CA GLU A 74 -1.64 -1.58 -24.87
C GLU A 74 -2.21 -1.94 -23.50
N ALA A 75 -2.22 -3.24 -23.15
CA ALA A 75 -2.69 -3.70 -21.85
C ALA A 75 -1.91 -3.02 -20.72
N VAL A 76 -0.57 -2.99 -20.78
CA VAL A 76 0.28 -2.29 -19.80
C VAL A 76 0.00 -0.78 -19.76
N ALA A 77 -0.24 -0.14 -20.91
CA ALA A 77 -0.54 1.29 -20.98
C ALA A 77 -1.87 1.66 -20.31
N THR A 78 -2.85 0.74 -20.30
CA THR A 78 -4.14 0.96 -19.61
C THR A 78 -4.02 0.88 -18.08
N PHE A 79 -2.94 0.31 -17.53
CA PHE A 79 -2.74 0.29 -16.09
C PHE A 79 -2.35 1.66 -15.57
N LYS A 80 -3.12 2.14 -14.58
CA LYS A 80 -2.71 3.28 -13.75
C LYS A 80 -1.40 3.01 -13.01
N GLU A 81 -1.20 1.76 -12.58
CA GLU A 81 0.00 1.30 -11.88
C GLU A 81 0.82 0.39 -12.80
N LYS A 82 1.72 0.98 -13.59
CA LYS A 82 2.54 0.27 -14.57
C LYS A 82 3.48 -0.75 -13.91
N ARG A 83 3.96 -0.47 -12.69
CA ARG A 83 4.88 -1.37 -11.99
C ARG A 83 4.19 -2.68 -11.62
N LEU A 84 2.91 -2.62 -11.23
CA LEU A 84 2.10 -3.81 -10.96
C LEU A 84 1.92 -4.66 -12.23
N ALA A 85 1.61 -4.03 -13.36
CA ALA A 85 1.48 -4.71 -14.64
C ALA A 85 2.78 -5.43 -15.05
N ASN A 86 3.92 -4.75 -14.87
CA ASN A 86 5.23 -5.32 -15.17
C ASN A 86 5.61 -6.49 -14.25
N ILE A 87 5.27 -6.40 -12.95
CA ILE A 87 5.47 -7.52 -12.01
C ILE A 87 4.66 -8.74 -12.45
N VAL A 88 3.39 -8.56 -12.80
CA VAL A 88 2.55 -9.68 -13.24
C VAL A 88 3.01 -10.23 -14.59
N LEU A 89 3.45 -9.36 -15.52
CA LEU A 89 4.02 -9.79 -16.80
C LEU A 89 5.31 -10.61 -16.60
N ALA A 90 6.17 -10.21 -15.66
CA ALA A 90 7.37 -10.96 -15.31
C ALA A 90 7.01 -12.33 -14.71
N ALA A 91 6.07 -12.37 -13.76
CA ALA A 91 5.60 -13.62 -13.18
C ALA A 91 5.00 -14.55 -14.25
N LEU A 92 4.20 -14.02 -15.18
CA LEU A 92 3.62 -14.75 -16.31
C LEU A 92 4.67 -15.41 -17.21
N ARG A 93 5.80 -14.73 -17.45
CA ARG A 93 6.89 -15.29 -18.25
C ARG A 93 7.65 -16.39 -17.53
N CYS A 94 7.63 -16.36 -16.20
CA CYS A 94 8.32 -17.33 -15.34
C CYS A 94 7.46 -18.53 -14.96
N THR A 95 6.13 -18.49 -15.16
CA THR A 95 5.19 -19.56 -14.81
C THR A 95 4.65 -20.23 -16.09
N PRO A 96 5.29 -21.31 -16.59
CA PRO A 96 4.90 -21.97 -17.85
C PRO A 96 3.62 -22.80 -17.73
N SER A 97 3.16 -23.11 -16.51
CA SER A 97 2.00 -23.98 -16.24
C SER A 97 0.65 -23.33 -16.62
N GLY A 98 0.60 -22.00 -16.77
CA GLY A 98 -0.64 -21.25 -16.93
C GLY A 98 -1.56 -21.32 -15.70
N ASP A 99 -1.12 -21.93 -14.59
CA ASP A 99 -1.90 -21.98 -13.35
C ASP A 99 -1.97 -20.57 -12.75
N LYS A 100 -3.18 -20.02 -12.72
CA LYS A 100 -3.48 -18.69 -12.17
C LYS A 100 -3.16 -18.60 -10.69
N THR A 101 -3.20 -19.72 -9.96
CA THR A 101 -2.91 -19.80 -8.52
C THR A 101 -1.41 -19.62 -8.27
N GLU A 102 -0.58 -20.41 -8.97
CA GLU A 102 0.87 -20.32 -8.93
C GLU A 102 1.36 -18.93 -9.39
N LEU A 103 0.77 -18.43 -10.48
CA LEU A 103 1.06 -17.10 -11.01
C LEU A 103 0.74 -15.99 -10.00
N ALA A 104 -0.44 -16.05 -9.37
CA ALA A 104 -0.86 -15.06 -8.40
C ALA A 104 0.04 -15.06 -7.17
N ARG A 105 0.48 -16.23 -6.72
CA ARG A 105 1.46 -16.37 -5.63
C ARG A 105 2.80 -15.74 -6.00
N SER A 106 3.37 -16.10 -7.16
CA SER A 106 4.64 -15.54 -7.64
C SER A 106 4.60 -14.01 -7.78
N ALA A 107 3.50 -13.48 -8.34
CA ALA A 107 3.29 -12.04 -8.43
C ALA A 107 3.16 -11.37 -7.05
N ALA A 108 2.49 -12.02 -6.08
CA ALA A 108 2.36 -11.52 -4.72
C ALA A 108 3.72 -11.47 -3.99
N GLU A 109 4.55 -12.51 -4.14
CA GLU A 109 5.92 -12.56 -3.60
C GLU A 109 6.75 -11.41 -4.20
N SER A 110 6.72 -11.25 -5.53
CA SER A 110 7.43 -10.16 -6.22
C SER A 110 6.96 -8.75 -5.80
N ILE A 111 5.66 -8.58 -5.49
CA ILE A 111 5.13 -7.33 -4.95
C ILE A 111 5.72 -7.06 -3.56
N ILE A 112 5.72 -8.05 -2.67
CA ILE A 112 6.28 -7.93 -1.32
C ILE A 112 7.77 -7.57 -1.40
N GLU A 113 8.55 -8.29 -2.20
CA GLU A 113 9.97 -8.01 -2.41
C GLU A 113 10.20 -6.60 -2.94
N THR A 114 9.42 -6.18 -3.94
CA THR A 114 9.51 -4.82 -4.51
C THR A 114 9.23 -3.75 -3.44
N LEU A 115 8.27 -3.97 -2.55
CA LEU A 115 7.96 -3.03 -1.45
C LEU A 115 9.10 -2.98 -0.43
N ILE A 116 9.65 -4.13 -0.04
CA ILE A 116 10.81 -4.22 0.86
C ILE A 116 12.01 -3.49 0.25
N ASP A 117 12.31 -3.73 -1.03
CA ASP A 117 13.42 -3.08 -1.72
C ASP A 117 13.23 -1.57 -1.84
N GLN A 118 12.01 -1.09 -2.07
CA GLN A 118 11.73 0.35 -2.06
C GLN A 118 11.97 0.98 -0.69
N ILE A 119 11.63 0.29 0.40
CA ILE A 119 11.90 0.77 1.77
C ILE A 119 13.41 0.76 2.05
N ALA A 120 14.09 -0.34 1.74
CA ALA A 120 15.52 -0.50 1.92
C ALA A 120 16.31 0.56 1.11
N ALA A 121 16.02 0.70 -0.18
CA ALA A 121 16.63 1.72 -1.04
C ALA A 121 16.39 3.14 -0.53
N ARG A 122 15.21 3.42 0.04
CA ARG A 122 14.89 4.72 0.60
C ARG A 122 15.71 5.02 1.85
N SER A 123 15.85 4.07 2.77
CA SER A 123 16.70 4.24 3.96
C SER A 123 18.14 4.59 3.56
N LYS A 124 18.70 3.88 2.56
CA LYS A 124 20.01 4.18 1.96
C LYS A 124 20.09 5.59 1.37
N ARG A 125 19.07 6.01 0.61
CA ARG A 125 19.02 7.34 0.00
C ARG A 125 19.01 8.46 1.04
N GLU A 126 18.31 8.26 2.16
CA GLU A 126 18.25 9.20 3.28
C GLU A 126 19.47 9.05 4.23
N LYS A 127 20.47 8.23 3.88
CA LYS A 127 21.69 7.97 4.67
C LYS A 127 21.39 7.45 6.09
N ARG A 128 20.33 6.67 6.24
CA ARG A 128 19.94 6.02 7.51
C ARG A 128 19.96 4.50 7.37
N PHE A 129 20.38 3.82 8.43
CA PHE A 129 20.41 2.36 8.52
C PHE A 129 21.19 1.70 7.37
N ILE A 130 22.30 2.30 6.96
CA ILE A 130 22.96 1.98 5.69
C ILE A 130 23.88 0.77 5.76
N SER A 131 24.25 0.32 6.97
CA SER A 131 25.18 -0.81 7.11
C SER A 131 24.57 -2.10 6.57
N ASN A 132 25.43 -3.03 6.12
CA ASN A 132 24.96 -4.31 5.59
C ASN A 132 24.17 -5.11 6.64
N LEU A 133 24.53 -4.99 7.92
CA LEU A 133 23.83 -5.64 9.02
C LEU A 133 22.44 -5.04 9.22
N GLU A 134 22.32 -3.71 9.33
CA GLU A 134 21.03 -3.03 9.47
C GLU A 134 20.11 -3.27 8.26
N GLN A 135 20.67 -3.33 7.05
CA GLN A 135 19.91 -3.61 5.83
C GLN A 135 19.39 -5.05 5.79
N THR A 136 20.19 -5.99 6.28
CA THR A 136 19.78 -7.40 6.39
C THR A 136 18.69 -7.54 7.44
N GLU A 137 18.85 -6.90 8.59
CA GLU A 137 17.85 -6.86 9.65
C GLU A 137 16.54 -6.21 9.19
N LEU A 138 16.61 -5.05 8.53
CA LEU A 138 15.46 -4.36 7.96
C LEU A 138 14.69 -5.25 7.00
N ARG A 139 15.37 -5.91 6.06
CA ARG A 139 14.74 -6.80 5.08
C ARG A 139 14.10 -8.01 5.74
N ASN A 140 14.80 -8.64 6.68
CA ASN A 140 14.30 -9.81 7.41
C ASN A 140 13.08 -9.46 8.27
N ALA A 141 13.11 -8.31 8.97
CA ALA A 141 12.01 -7.86 9.80
C ALA A 141 10.78 -7.52 8.94
N LEU A 142 10.97 -6.76 7.85
CA LEU A 142 9.87 -6.46 6.92
C LEU A 142 9.32 -7.72 6.24
N GLY A 143 10.17 -8.70 5.90
CA GLY A 143 9.73 -9.99 5.36
C GLY A 143 8.81 -10.73 6.33
N LYS A 144 9.12 -10.73 7.63
CA LYS A 144 8.25 -11.30 8.68
C LYS A 144 6.93 -10.54 8.79
N GLU A 145 6.96 -9.21 8.76
CA GLU A 145 5.75 -8.37 8.80
C GLU A 145 4.85 -8.57 7.57
N PHE A 146 5.41 -8.86 6.39
CA PHE A 146 4.64 -9.05 5.16
C PHE A 146 4.20 -10.48 4.89
N SER A 147 4.84 -11.48 5.50
CA SER A 147 4.48 -12.89 5.31
C SER A 147 2.97 -13.18 5.53
N PRO A 148 2.29 -12.64 6.57
CA PRO A 148 0.86 -12.84 6.78
C PRO A 148 -0.04 -12.28 5.66
N HIS A 149 0.48 -11.34 4.85
CA HIS A 149 -0.27 -10.70 3.79
C HIS A 149 -0.17 -11.43 2.44
N LEU A 150 0.74 -12.40 2.31
CA LEU A 150 0.98 -13.12 1.07
C LEU A 150 -0.28 -13.81 0.54
N THR A 151 -0.99 -14.54 1.40
CA THR A 151 -2.22 -15.25 1.03
C THR A 151 -3.28 -14.28 0.51
N LEU A 152 -3.54 -13.20 1.24
CA LEU A 152 -4.54 -12.20 0.85
C LEU A 152 -4.18 -11.52 -0.49
N LEU A 153 -2.89 -11.21 -0.69
CA LEU A 153 -2.40 -10.63 -1.95
C LEU A 153 -2.60 -11.61 -3.10
N SER A 154 -2.21 -12.86 -2.91
CA SER A 154 -2.35 -13.94 -3.91
C SER A 154 -3.82 -14.12 -4.29
N GLU A 155 -4.74 -14.28 -3.34
CA GLU A 155 -6.18 -14.41 -3.60
C GLU A 155 -6.75 -13.21 -4.37
N THR A 156 -6.31 -12.00 -4.02
CA THR A 156 -6.76 -10.76 -4.68
C THR A 156 -6.31 -10.71 -6.14
N ILE A 157 -5.05 -11.07 -6.40
CA ILE A 157 -4.46 -11.10 -7.75
C ILE A 157 -5.10 -12.22 -8.57
N GLU A 158 -5.28 -13.41 -7.99
CA GLU A 158 -5.92 -14.56 -8.61
C GLU A 158 -7.35 -14.24 -9.04
N ALA A 159 -8.14 -13.59 -8.17
CA ALA A 159 -9.48 -13.15 -8.51
C ALA A 159 -9.46 -12.22 -9.73
N SER A 160 -8.53 -11.27 -9.78
CA SER A 160 -8.38 -10.38 -10.92
C SER A 160 -7.91 -11.09 -12.21
N LEU A 161 -7.00 -12.06 -12.11
CA LEU A 161 -6.53 -12.89 -13.23
C LEU A 161 -7.63 -13.80 -13.80
N ARG A 162 -8.58 -14.21 -12.96
CA ARG A 162 -9.76 -14.99 -13.37
C ARG A 162 -10.87 -14.12 -13.95
N GLY A 163 -10.76 -12.79 -13.86
CA GLY A 163 -11.84 -11.87 -14.22
C GLY A 163 -12.97 -11.82 -13.19
N ASN A 164 -12.75 -12.37 -11.99
CA ASN A 164 -13.71 -12.32 -10.91
C ASN A 164 -13.74 -10.91 -10.28
N PRO A 165 -14.89 -10.49 -9.73
CA PRO A 165 -14.98 -9.21 -9.04
C PRO A 165 -14.09 -9.21 -7.79
N VAL A 166 -13.11 -8.31 -7.77
CA VAL A 166 -12.22 -8.11 -6.63
C VAL A 166 -12.99 -7.43 -5.49
N ARG A 167 -13.19 -8.15 -4.38
CA ARG A 167 -13.91 -7.64 -3.21
C ARG A 167 -13.05 -6.63 -2.45
N LEU A 168 -13.60 -5.45 -2.18
CA LEU A 168 -12.95 -4.53 -1.25
C LEU A 168 -13.03 -5.12 0.15
N VAL A 169 -11.90 -5.14 0.85
CA VAL A 169 -11.90 -5.32 2.31
C VAL A 169 -12.50 -4.03 2.90
N ARG A 170 -13.82 -4.00 3.06
CA ARG A 170 -14.50 -2.92 3.79
C ARG A 170 -14.03 -3.00 5.23
N LYS A 171 -13.44 -1.92 5.74
CA LYS A 171 -13.16 -1.81 7.17
C LYS A 171 -14.45 -2.03 7.96
N ALA A 172 -14.43 -2.97 8.89
CA ALA A 172 -15.08 -2.74 10.17
C ALA A 172 -14.22 -1.70 10.89
N PHE A 173 -14.41 -0.42 10.58
CA PHE A 173 -13.99 0.60 11.52
C PHE A 173 -15.03 0.53 12.65
N PRO A 174 -14.65 0.37 13.92
CA PRO A 174 -15.37 1.10 14.94
C PRO A 174 -15.12 2.57 14.60
N SER A 175 -15.97 3.16 13.77
CA SER A 175 -16.19 4.58 13.93
C SER A 175 -16.70 4.64 15.37
N GLN A 176 -15.88 5.11 16.31
CA GLN A 176 -16.44 5.77 17.48
C GLN A 176 -17.23 6.95 16.91
N ARG A 177 -18.45 6.64 16.43
CA ARG A 177 -19.51 7.62 16.33
C ARG A 177 -19.68 8.01 17.78
N MET A 178 -19.06 9.12 18.16
CA MET A 178 -19.41 9.82 19.39
C MET A 178 -20.93 9.85 19.40
N ALA A 179 -21.53 9.37 20.50
CA ALA A 179 -22.97 9.40 20.60
C ALA A 179 -23.40 10.87 20.40
N PRO A 180 -24.55 11.15 19.77
CA PRO A 180 -25.04 12.53 19.64
C PRO A 180 -25.05 13.30 20.98
N ARG A 181 -25.14 12.57 22.09
CA ARG A 181 -25.05 13.05 23.48
C ARG A 181 -23.68 13.64 23.83
N ASP A 182 -22.59 13.07 23.29
CA ASP A 182 -21.22 13.51 23.56
C ASP A 182 -20.87 14.77 22.75
N VAL A 183 -21.46 14.91 21.55
CA VAL A 183 -21.35 16.13 20.73
C VAL A 183 -22.08 17.30 21.37
N ALA A 184 -23.27 17.08 21.95
CA ALA A 184 -24.04 18.11 22.63
C ALA A 184 -23.33 18.70 23.87
N ARG A 185 -22.49 17.91 24.55
CA ARG A 185 -21.73 18.36 25.73
C ARG A 185 -20.54 19.27 25.39
N MET A 186 -20.03 19.22 24.16
CA MET A 186 -18.91 20.09 23.75
C MET A 186 -19.37 21.46 23.22
N SER A 187 -20.65 21.63 22.86
CA SER A 187 -21.17 22.88 22.29
C SER A 187 -21.86 23.82 23.28
N LEU A 188 -21.84 23.52 24.59
CA LEU A 188 -22.39 24.38 25.65
C LEU A 188 -21.30 24.89 26.58
N VAL A 189 -20.37 25.69 26.04
CA VAL A 189 -19.69 26.72 26.81
C VAL A 189 -20.22 28.05 26.32
N VAL A 190 -21.38 28.45 26.85
CA VAL A 190 -21.85 29.82 26.75
C VAL A 190 -21.15 30.57 27.88
N PRO A 191 -20.25 31.53 27.62
CA PRO A 191 -19.72 32.37 28.68
C PRO A 191 -20.88 33.18 29.27
N ALA A 192 -21.10 33.02 30.57
CA ALA A 192 -22.08 33.80 31.32
C ALA A 192 -21.69 35.29 31.24
N ASN A 193 -22.63 36.10 30.76
CA ASN A 193 -22.53 37.55 30.70
C ASN A 193 -22.55 38.10 32.14
N PRO A 194 -21.53 38.82 32.63
CA PRO A 194 -21.63 39.50 33.92
C PRO A 194 -22.38 40.82 33.73
N GLN A 195 -23.70 40.81 34.00
CA GLN A 195 -24.39 42.04 34.38
C GLN A 195 -24.17 42.27 35.87
N GLU A 196 -23.54 43.40 36.21
CA GLU A 196 -24.14 44.45 37.03
C GLU A 196 -23.07 45.49 37.41
N ARG A 197 -23.17 46.68 36.81
CA ARG A 197 -22.55 47.90 37.34
C ARG A 197 -23.55 48.51 38.33
N PRO A 198 -23.18 48.82 39.57
CA PRO A 198 -24.00 49.70 40.40
C PRO A 198 -23.70 51.15 40.03
N SER A 199 -24.72 51.86 39.54
CA SER A 199 -24.81 53.32 39.66
C SER A 199 -25.37 53.64 41.04
N VAL A 200 -24.64 54.34 41.89
CA VAL A 200 -25.22 55.17 42.94
C VAL A 200 -24.41 56.46 43.06
N ARG A 201 -25.17 57.54 43.19
CA ARG A 201 -24.78 58.94 43.38
C ARG A 201 -23.98 59.17 44.65
#